data_AF-A0A0C3ANX1-F1
#
_entry.id   AF-A0A0C3ANX1-F1
#
_cell.length_a   1.000
_cell.length_b   1.000
_cell.length_c   1.000
_cell.angle_alpha   90.00
_cell.angle_beta   90.00
_cell.angle_gamma   90.00
#
_symmetry.space_group_name_H-M   'P 1'
#
loop_
_entity.id
_entity.type
_entity.pdbx_description
1 polymer ?
#
loop_
_entity_poly.entity_id
_entity_poly.type
_entity_poly.pdbx_seq_one_letter_code
_entity_poly.pdbx_strand_id
1 'polypeptide(L)'
;MCFPHIINICVQHVVDEFSAPDLKKIAQAWVDCFDDSAVDKKKYLEAVKRNPLGLRHDIVHAIHASGLQHDKFDKIVVTGNLQQWFRSPAGEVVQLPEAQLLRDIKTQWDSIFYMLNHLLALHLAIDCFLSLPVQKDLANFKMVDMEWLILQEYAKILEIPHKVQQRMLSESQPVLSHAVPVEIPCPYSSTFLILSTDALSTHYIITLALLVDVFSFLSYLSLHSRSTEVRLLYTLFTVILTHVVSCDSCLG
;
A
#
# COMPACT_ATOMS: atom_id res chain seq x y z
N MET A 1 1.93 0.31 -25.06
CA MET A 1 2.09 0.57 -23.61
C MET A 1 2.51 -0.74 -22.95
N CYS A 2 3.58 -0.80 -22.16
CA CYS A 2 4.01 -2.06 -21.53
C CYS A 2 3.24 -2.33 -20.23
N PHE A 3 3.15 -3.60 -19.83
CA PHE A 3 2.43 -3.98 -18.61
C PHE A 3 2.95 -3.26 -17.33
N PRO A 4 4.28 -3.16 -17.07
CA PRO A 4 4.78 -2.40 -15.93
C PRO A 4 4.34 -0.93 -15.95
N HIS A 5 4.18 -0.34 -17.14
CA HIS A 5 3.69 1.03 -17.27
C HIS A 5 2.20 1.16 -16.93
N ILE A 6 1.38 0.17 -17.31
CA ILE A 6 -0.04 0.11 -16.92
C ILE A 6 -0.16 -0.01 -15.40
N ILE A 7 0.60 -0.93 -14.78
CA ILE A 7 0.63 -1.08 -13.31
C ILE A 7 1.06 0.21 -12.64
N ASN A 8 2.10 0.88 -13.15
CA ASN A 8 2.54 2.16 -12.62
C ASN A 8 1.42 3.21 -12.63
N ILE A 9 0.68 3.34 -13.73
CA ILE A 9 -0.46 4.29 -13.82
C ILE A 9 -1.54 3.91 -12.81
N CYS A 10 -1.96 2.64 -12.77
CA CYS A 10 -2.99 2.18 -11.84
C CYS A 10 -2.60 2.44 -10.38
N VAL A 11 -1.36 2.15 -10.00
CA VAL A 11 -0.89 2.36 -8.62
C VAL A 11 -0.78 3.85 -8.30
N GLN A 12 -0.36 4.70 -9.24
CA GLN A 12 -0.35 6.14 -9.01
C GLN A 12 -1.76 6.67 -8.71
N HIS A 13 -2.78 6.25 -9.45
CA HIS A 13 -4.16 6.63 -9.15
C HIS A 13 -4.61 6.18 -7.74
N VAL A 14 -4.24 4.96 -7.33
CA VAL A 14 -4.54 4.44 -5.99
C VAL A 14 -3.84 5.28 -4.92
N VAL A 15 -2.56 5.61 -5.11
CA VAL A 15 -1.78 6.45 -4.19
C VAL A 15 -2.34 7.87 -4.10
N ASP A 16 -2.74 8.45 -5.23
CA ASP A 16 -3.34 9.79 -5.27
C ASP A 16 -4.66 9.83 -4.49
N GLU A 17 -5.53 8.82 -4.66
CA GLU A 17 -6.77 8.69 -3.90
C GLU A 17 -6.50 8.54 -2.40
N PHE A 18 -5.45 7.80 -2.00
CA PHE A 18 -5.07 7.69 -0.57
C PHE A 18 -4.41 8.93 0.01
N SER A 19 -3.79 9.77 -0.82
CA SER A 19 -3.14 11.00 -0.37
C SER A 19 -4.14 12.13 -0.12
N ALA A 20 -5.29 12.09 -0.80
CA ALA A 20 -6.40 13.04 -0.61
C ALA A 20 -7.75 12.30 -0.53
N PRO A 21 -7.96 11.47 0.50
CA PRO A 21 -9.09 10.57 0.56
C PRO A 21 -10.41 11.32 0.74
N ASP A 22 -11.43 10.91 -0.01
CA ASP A 22 -12.81 11.37 0.22
C ASP A 22 -13.37 10.72 1.50
N LEU A 23 -13.26 11.46 2.60
CA LEU A 23 -13.72 11.03 3.92
C LEU A 23 -15.20 10.63 3.93
N LYS A 24 -16.06 11.19 3.04
CA LYS A 24 -17.46 10.81 2.96
C LYS A 24 -17.61 9.42 2.37
N LYS A 25 -16.89 9.11 1.30
CA LYS A 25 -16.87 7.77 0.70
C LYS A 25 -16.34 6.73 1.68
N ILE A 26 -15.25 7.04 2.40
CA ILE A 26 -14.70 6.14 3.43
C ILE A 26 -15.71 5.91 4.55
N ALA A 27 -16.33 6.99 5.07
CA ALA A 27 -17.29 6.89 6.15
C ALA A 27 -18.53 6.06 5.77
N GLN A 28 -18.98 6.16 4.51
CA GLN A 28 -20.10 5.37 3.97
C GLN A 28 -19.71 3.90 3.78
N ALA A 29 -18.60 3.62 3.10
CA ALA A 29 -18.11 2.25 2.89
C ALA A 29 -17.88 1.49 4.20
N TRP A 30 -17.50 2.20 5.27
CA TRP A 30 -17.35 1.63 6.61
C TRP A 30 -18.69 1.15 7.21
N VAL A 31 -19.77 1.92 7.06
CA VAL A 31 -21.11 1.54 7.57
C VAL A 31 -21.59 0.26 6.91
N ASP A 32 -21.22 0.06 5.64
CA ASP A 32 -21.69 -1.07 4.84
C ASP A 32 -20.85 -2.36 5.07
N CYS A 33 -19.68 -2.26 5.72
CA CYS A 33 -18.70 -3.36 5.80
C CYS A 33 -18.34 -3.85 7.23
N PHE A 34 -18.69 -3.13 8.30
CA PHE A 34 -18.22 -3.41 9.67
C PHE A 34 -19.35 -3.33 10.71
N ASP A 35 -19.36 -4.25 11.69
CA ASP A 35 -20.01 -4.03 12.99
C ASP A 35 -19.14 -3.09 13.86
N ASP A 36 -19.77 -2.23 14.66
CA ASP A 36 -19.18 -1.10 15.42
C ASP A 36 -18.05 -1.45 16.44
N SER A 37 -17.55 -2.69 16.51
CA SER A 37 -16.84 -3.22 17.68
C SER A 37 -15.31 -3.40 17.57
N ALA A 38 -14.67 -3.22 16.41
CA ALA A 38 -13.24 -3.57 16.24
C ALA A 38 -12.27 -2.39 16.21
N VAL A 39 -12.63 -1.28 15.58
CA VAL A 39 -11.77 -0.09 15.42
C VAL A 39 -12.61 1.16 15.65
N ASP A 40 -12.11 2.08 16.47
CA ASP A 40 -12.76 3.36 16.73
C ASP A 40 -12.81 4.18 15.43
N LYS A 41 -13.97 4.17 14.77
CA LYS A 41 -14.23 4.84 13.49
C LYS A 41 -13.83 6.31 13.53
N LYS A 42 -14.08 6.99 14.65
CA LYS A 42 -13.74 8.41 14.79
C LYS A 42 -12.23 8.59 14.79
N LYS A 43 -11.49 7.77 15.55
CA LYS A 43 -10.03 7.81 15.56
C LYS A 43 -9.43 7.48 14.20
N TYR A 44 -9.99 6.50 13.49
CA TYR A 44 -9.55 6.16 12.14
C TYR A 44 -9.71 7.33 11.17
N LEU A 45 -10.91 7.92 11.12
CA LEU A 45 -11.18 9.06 10.22
C LEU A 45 -10.32 10.28 10.53
N GLU A 46 -10.10 10.59 11.81
CA GLU A 46 -9.19 11.68 12.20
C GLU A 46 -7.73 11.39 11.81
N ALA A 47 -7.28 10.13 11.93
CA ALA A 47 -5.94 9.72 11.50
C ALA A 47 -5.78 9.80 9.98
N VAL A 48 -6.76 9.32 9.20
CA VAL A 48 -6.79 9.45 7.73
C VAL A 48 -6.75 10.93 7.31
N LYS A 49 -7.51 11.79 8.00
CA LYS A 49 -7.57 13.23 7.71
C LYS A 49 -6.23 13.94 7.90
N ARG A 50 -5.34 13.44 8.77
CA ARG A 50 -3.99 13.98 8.95
C ARG A 50 -3.02 13.61 7.82
N ASN A 51 -3.47 12.83 6.83
CA ASN A 51 -2.69 12.37 5.69
C ASN A 51 -1.39 11.65 6.10
N PRO A 52 -1.48 10.40 6.61
CA PRO A 52 -0.32 9.64 7.05
C PRO A 52 0.75 9.46 5.95
N LEU A 53 0.33 9.36 4.68
CA LEU A 53 1.26 9.26 3.54
C LEU A 53 2.09 10.53 3.35
N GLY A 54 1.48 11.71 3.51
CA GLY A 54 2.18 13.00 3.52
C GLY A 54 3.16 13.11 4.67
N LEU A 55 2.71 12.80 5.90
CA LEU A 55 3.56 12.81 7.09
C LEU A 55 4.78 11.90 6.95
N ARG A 56 4.62 10.73 6.34
CA ARG A 56 5.74 9.83 6.03
C ARG A 56 6.80 10.52 5.17
N HIS A 57 6.39 11.21 4.10
CA HIS A 57 7.35 11.95 3.27
C HIS A 57 8.07 13.01 4.08
N ASP A 58 7.34 13.77 4.90
CA ASP A 58 7.91 14.83 5.72
C ASP A 58 8.95 14.29 6.72
N ILE A 59 8.65 13.15 7.37
CA ILE A 59 9.60 12.46 8.27
C ILE A 59 10.88 12.06 7.52
N VAL A 60 10.73 11.37 6.38
CA VAL A 60 11.88 10.91 5.59
C VAL A 60 12.70 12.10 5.10
N HIS A 61 12.03 13.16 4.62
CA HIS A 61 12.70 14.39 4.20
C HIS A 61 13.41 15.09 5.35
N ALA A 62 12.80 15.16 6.54
CA ALA A 62 13.40 15.77 7.72
C ALA A 62 14.65 15.02 8.19
N ILE A 63 14.59 13.69 8.26
CA ILE A 63 15.74 12.85 8.63
C ILE A 63 16.86 13.01 7.60
N HIS A 64 16.51 13.05 6.31
CA HIS A 64 17.48 13.22 5.22
C HIS A 64 17.80 14.69 4.89
N ALA A 65 17.35 15.67 5.68
CA ALA A 65 17.54 17.09 5.37
C ALA A 65 19.03 17.49 5.39
N SER A 66 19.85 16.76 6.15
CA SER A 66 21.30 16.92 6.19
C SER A 66 22.00 15.59 6.47
N GLY A 67 23.25 15.45 6.04
CA GLY A 67 24.07 14.28 6.38
C GLY A 67 24.19 14.06 7.89
N LEU A 68 24.25 15.14 8.68
CA LEU A 68 24.31 15.05 10.14
C LEU A 68 23.05 14.44 10.75
N GLN A 69 21.86 14.72 10.21
CA GLN A 69 20.60 14.13 10.71
C GLN A 69 20.51 12.66 10.35
N HIS A 70 20.90 12.31 9.12
CA HIS A 70 20.99 10.93 8.66
C HIS A 70 21.97 10.11 9.54
N ASP A 71 23.18 10.62 9.76
CA ASP A 71 24.18 9.94 10.61
C ASP A 71 23.71 9.80 12.06
N LYS A 72 22.95 10.77 12.57
CA LYS A 72 22.34 10.68 13.90
C LYS A 72 21.29 9.59 13.96
N PHE A 73 20.44 9.49 12.94
CA PHE A 73 19.42 8.45 12.85
C PHE A 73 20.05 7.06 12.77
N ASP A 74 21.04 6.86 11.90
CA ASP A 74 21.77 5.60 11.77
C ASP A 74 22.41 5.19 13.10
N LYS A 75 23.01 6.14 13.82
CA LYS A 75 23.56 5.91 15.16
C LYS A 75 22.50 5.50 16.17
N ILE A 76 21.28 6.03 16.09
CA ILE A 76 20.18 5.61 16.97
C ILE A 76 19.80 4.17 16.70
N VAL A 77 19.72 3.75 15.43
CA VAL A 77 19.39 2.35 15.09
C VAL A 77 20.46 1.41 15.63
N VAL A 78 21.74 1.67 15.33
CA VAL A 78 22.86 0.83 15.76
C VAL A 78 22.97 0.81 17.29
N THR A 79 22.96 1.98 17.94
CA THR A 79 23.08 2.07 19.41
C THR A 79 21.86 1.45 20.09
N GLY A 80 20.66 1.68 19.56
CA GLY A 80 19.42 1.15 20.10
C GLY A 80 19.33 -0.37 19.99
N ASN A 81 19.83 -0.96 18.90
CA ASN A 81 19.95 -2.41 18.76
C ASN A 81 20.94 -3.01 19.78
N LEU A 82 22.13 -2.40 19.90
CA LEU A 82 23.16 -2.81 20.85
C LEU A 82 22.69 -2.72 22.30
N GLN A 83 21.94 -1.67 22.64
CA GLN A 83 21.43 -1.42 23.98
C GLN A 83 20.02 -1.97 24.22
N GLN A 84 19.43 -2.66 23.23
CA GLN A 84 18.10 -3.27 23.33
C GLN A 84 16.99 -2.27 23.72
N TRP A 85 17.05 -1.06 23.17
CA TRP A 85 16.06 0.00 23.42
C TRP A 85 14.69 -0.30 22.82
N PHE A 86 14.67 -0.98 21.67
CA PHE A 86 13.45 -1.23 20.92
C PHE A 86 12.72 -2.43 21.49
N ARG A 87 11.45 -2.23 21.86
CA ARG A 87 10.61 -3.26 22.45
C ARG A 87 9.26 -3.33 21.75
N SER A 88 8.76 -4.54 21.59
CA SER A 88 7.41 -4.78 21.10
C SER A 88 6.37 -4.37 22.15
N PRO A 89 5.09 -4.23 21.78
CA PRO A 89 4.02 -4.03 22.75
C PRO A 89 3.94 -5.13 23.83
N ALA A 90 4.46 -6.34 23.55
CA ALA A 90 4.57 -7.44 24.49
C ALA A 90 5.81 -7.35 25.42
N GLY A 91 6.66 -6.33 25.24
CA GLY A 91 7.85 -6.07 26.04
C GLY A 91 9.12 -6.80 25.59
N GLU A 92 9.03 -7.58 24.51
CA GLU A 92 10.15 -8.32 23.93
C GLU A 92 11.11 -7.39 23.19
N VAL A 93 12.41 -7.67 23.25
CA VAL A 93 13.42 -6.89 22.53
C VAL A 93 13.28 -7.15 21.03
N VAL A 94 13.13 -6.08 20.26
CA VAL A 94 13.06 -6.12 18.80
C VAL A 94 14.40 -5.68 18.23
N GLN A 95 14.98 -6.48 17.34
CA GLN A 95 16.15 -6.07 16.56
C GLN A 95 15.67 -5.41 15.27
N LEU A 96 16.00 -4.14 15.09
CA LEU A 96 15.65 -3.41 13.88
C LEU A 96 16.70 -3.68 12.80
N PRO A 97 16.30 -3.73 11.52
CA PRO A 97 17.28 -3.80 10.43
C PRO A 97 18.15 -2.56 10.42
N GLU A 98 19.47 -2.72 10.25
CA GLU A 98 20.41 -1.63 10.01
C GLU A 98 20.30 -1.15 8.54
N ALA A 99 19.11 -0.70 8.16
CA ALA A 99 18.78 -0.23 6.83
C ALA A 99 18.61 1.29 6.84
N GLN A 100 18.95 1.94 5.73
CA GLN A 100 18.69 3.37 5.54
C GLN A 100 17.23 3.60 5.15
N LEU A 101 16.68 4.75 5.53
CA LEU A 101 15.40 5.19 4.99
C LEU A 101 15.56 5.52 3.50
N LEU A 102 14.57 5.10 2.72
CA LEU A 102 14.56 5.33 1.28
C LEU A 102 13.71 6.55 0.96
N ARG A 103 14.14 7.35 0.00
CA ARG A 103 13.33 8.47 -0.53
C ARG A 103 12.42 7.96 -1.64
N ASP A 104 11.22 8.51 -1.68
CA ASP A 104 10.30 8.29 -2.79
C ASP A 104 10.82 8.91 -4.09
N ILE A 105 10.57 8.22 -5.19
CA ILE A 105 10.87 8.67 -6.55
C ILE A 105 9.55 8.76 -7.29
N LYS A 106 9.07 9.99 -7.53
CA LYS A 106 7.75 10.28 -8.12
C LYS A 106 7.47 9.54 -9.45
N THR A 107 8.50 9.26 -10.24
CA THR A 107 8.36 8.57 -11.53
C THR A 107 8.26 7.05 -11.41
N GLN A 108 8.49 6.48 -10.23
CA GLN A 108 8.58 5.04 -10.01
C GLN A 108 7.65 4.64 -8.88
N TRP A 109 6.50 4.06 -9.21
CA TRP A 109 5.49 3.73 -8.20
C TRP A 109 6.02 2.78 -7.12
N ASP A 110 6.91 1.84 -7.42
CA ASP A 110 7.41 0.88 -6.42
C ASP A 110 8.32 1.53 -5.36
N SER A 111 8.83 2.73 -5.62
CA SER A 111 9.64 3.48 -4.66
C SER A 111 8.82 3.89 -3.43
N ILE A 112 7.51 4.16 -3.60
CA ILE A 112 6.62 4.44 -2.47
C ILE A 112 6.43 3.21 -1.59
N PHE A 113 6.39 2.02 -2.20
CA PHE A 113 6.26 0.74 -1.51
C PHE A 113 7.55 0.44 -0.73
N TYR A 114 8.72 0.61 -1.34
CA TYR A 114 10.00 0.41 -0.66
C TYR A 114 10.22 1.39 0.49
N MET A 115 9.96 2.68 0.27
CA MET A 115 10.03 3.70 1.32
C MET A 115 9.09 3.35 2.48
N LEU A 116 7.85 2.97 2.18
CA LEU A 116 6.86 2.63 3.21
C LEU A 116 7.28 1.42 4.04
N ASN A 117 7.78 0.35 3.41
CA ASN A 117 8.25 -0.82 4.13
C ASN A 117 9.48 -0.52 5.00
N HIS A 118 10.44 0.28 4.51
CA HIS A 118 11.59 0.68 5.31
C HIS A 118 11.17 1.55 6.51
N LEU A 119 10.26 2.49 6.30
CA LEU A 119 9.74 3.34 7.35
C LEU A 119 8.98 2.53 8.41
N LEU A 120 8.14 1.57 8.01
CA LEU A 120 7.44 0.67 8.95
C LEU A 120 8.41 -0.23 9.72
N ALA A 121 9.44 -0.76 9.05
CA ALA A 121 10.47 -1.57 9.69
C ALA A 121 11.28 -0.80 10.73
N LEU A 122 11.41 0.52 10.56
CA LEU A 122 12.18 1.42 11.41
C LEU A 122 11.33 2.31 12.32
N HIS A 123 10.02 2.07 12.43
CA HIS A 123 9.10 2.98 13.13
C HIS A 123 9.52 3.24 14.59
N LEU A 124 9.99 2.22 15.32
CA LEU A 124 10.47 2.38 16.71
C LEU A 124 11.67 3.34 16.80
N ALA A 125 12.61 3.24 15.86
CA ALA A 125 13.75 4.16 15.80
C ALA A 125 13.31 5.58 15.43
N ILE A 126 12.34 5.72 14.53
CA ILE A 126 11.75 7.01 14.15
C ILE A 126 11.08 7.67 15.36
N ASP A 127 10.27 6.93 16.11
CA ASP A 127 9.60 7.45 17.31
C ASP A 127 10.60 7.88 18.39
N CYS A 128 11.69 7.10 18.57
CA CYS A 128 12.80 7.49 19.45
C CYS A 128 13.49 8.77 18.97
N PHE A 129 13.81 8.85 17.68
CA PHE A 129 14.47 10.01 17.07
C PHE A 129 13.62 11.28 17.25
N LEU A 130 12.34 11.24 16.87
CA LEU A 130 11.40 12.36 16.99
C LEU A 130 11.11 12.77 18.45
N SER A 131 11.31 11.87 19.40
CA SER A 131 11.13 12.15 20.84
C SER A 131 12.37 12.79 21.49
N LEU A 132 13.49 12.94 20.76
CA LEU A 132 14.69 13.58 21.31
C LEU A 132 14.46 15.09 21.55
N PRO A 133 14.94 15.65 22.68
CA PRO A 133 14.75 17.06 23.02
C PRO A 133 15.46 18.02 22.07
N VAL A 134 16.40 17.52 21.26
CA VAL A 134 17.11 18.29 20.22
C VAL A 134 16.22 18.51 18.98
N GLN A 135 15.16 17.72 18.81
CA GLN A 135 14.31 17.71 17.62
C GLN A 135 12.92 18.28 17.85
N LYS A 136 12.82 19.34 18.66
CA LYS A 136 11.53 19.96 19.01
C LYS A 136 10.72 20.37 17.77
N ASP A 137 11.40 20.80 16.72
CA ASP A 137 10.77 21.23 15.48
C ASP A 137 10.13 20.05 14.71
N LEU A 138 10.61 18.83 14.94
CA LEU A 138 10.10 17.62 14.29
C LEU A 138 9.01 16.90 15.11
N ALA A 139 8.73 17.36 16.33
CA ALA A 139 7.73 16.74 17.20
C ALA A 139 6.33 16.73 16.56
N ASN A 140 6.04 17.70 15.69
CA ASN A 140 4.76 17.78 14.96
C ASN A 140 4.56 16.65 13.95
N PHE A 141 5.64 15.99 13.52
CA PHE A 141 5.58 14.84 12.62
C PHE A 141 5.37 13.51 13.36
N LYS A 142 5.36 13.53 14.70
CA LYS A 142 5.14 12.31 15.49
C LYS A 142 3.81 11.69 15.13
N MET A 143 3.87 10.42 14.72
CA MET A 143 2.70 9.65 14.35
C MET A 143 2.06 8.98 15.57
N VAL A 144 0.75 8.82 15.55
CA VAL A 144 0.03 8.01 16.54
C VAL A 144 -0.18 6.59 16.02
N ASP A 145 -0.45 5.63 16.90
CA ASP A 145 -0.61 4.20 16.55
C ASP A 145 -1.61 3.97 15.41
N MET A 146 -2.69 4.75 15.35
CA MET A 146 -3.70 4.65 14.28
C MET A 146 -3.14 5.08 12.91
N GLU A 147 -2.25 6.07 12.87
CA GLU A 147 -1.60 6.51 11.63
C GLU A 147 -0.60 5.48 11.13
N TRP A 148 0.16 4.87 12.06
CA TRP A 148 1.02 3.73 11.75
C TRP A 148 0.24 2.52 11.22
N LEU A 149 -0.93 2.23 11.80
CA LEU A 149 -1.83 1.18 11.33
C LEU A 149 -2.28 1.44 9.89
N ILE A 150 -2.74 2.66 9.58
CA ILE A 150 -3.16 3.06 8.23
C ILE A 150 -2.00 2.89 7.23
N LEU A 151 -0.79 3.31 7.60
CA LEU A 151 0.39 3.10 6.77
C LEU A 151 0.70 1.62 6.52
N GLN A 152 0.48 0.76 7.51
CA GLN A 152 0.61 -0.69 7.36
C GLN A 152 -0.46 -1.26 6.41
N GLU A 153 -1.70 -0.77 6.46
CA GLU A 153 -2.75 -1.14 5.49
C GLU A 153 -2.34 -0.76 4.07
N TYR A 154 -1.86 0.47 3.86
CA TYR A 154 -1.37 0.91 2.56
C TYR A 154 -0.20 0.07 2.04
N ALA A 155 0.70 -0.37 2.91
CA ALA A 155 1.80 -1.24 2.52
C ALA A 155 1.29 -2.59 1.99
N LYS A 156 0.29 -3.21 2.65
CA LYS A 156 -0.33 -4.46 2.18
C LYS A 156 -0.99 -4.29 0.81
N ILE A 157 -1.62 -3.15 0.56
CA ILE A 157 -2.28 -2.84 -0.72
C ILE A 157 -1.25 -2.77 -1.84
N LEU A 158 -0.16 -2.05 -1.60
CA LEU A 158 0.93 -1.86 -2.55
C LEU A 158 1.79 -3.12 -2.75
N GLU A 159 1.75 -4.08 -1.80
CA GLU A 159 2.43 -5.36 -1.92
C GLU A 159 1.90 -6.20 -3.10
N ILE A 160 0.60 -6.10 -3.40
CA ILE A 160 -0.04 -6.85 -4.49
C ILE A 160 0.56 -6.49 -5.86
N PRO A 161 0.49 -5.23 -6.33
CA PRO A 161 1.11 -4.84 -7.60
C PRO A 161 2.63 -5.06 -7.58
N HIS A 162 3.26 -5.03 -6.40
CA HIS A 162 4.71 -5.29 -6.27
C HIS A 162 5.07 -6.72 -6.61
N LYS A 163 4.36 -7.68 -6.02
CA LYS A 163 4.54 -9.10 -6.34
C LYS A 163 4.24 -9.41 -7.80
N VAL A 164 3.19 -8.80 -8.36
CA VAL A 164 2.86 -8.95 -9.79
C VAL A 164 4.00 -8.44 -10.66
N GLN A 165 4.51 -7.23 -10.40
CA GLN A 165 5.63 -6.66 -11.15
C GLN A 165 6.88 -7.53 -11.02
N GLN A 166 7.25 -7.96 -9.81
CA GLN A 166 8.44 -8.81 -9.60
C GLN A 166 8.35 -10.13 -10.36
N ARG A 167 7.18 -10.78 -10.34
CA ARG A 167 6.97 -12.03 -11.07
C ARG A 167 7.18 -11.83 -12.57
N MET A 168 6.61 -10.78 -13.14
CA MET A 168 6.74 -10.48 -14.57
C MET A 168 8.15 -10.06 -14.98
N LEU A 169 8.88 -9.36 -14.11
CA LEU A 169 10.27 -8.96 -14.37
C LEU A 169 11.26 -10.14 -14.24
N SER A 170 10.90 -11.18 -13.49
CA SER A 170 11.76 -12.37 -13.29
C SER A 170 11.84 -13.29 -14.52
N GLU A 171 10.95 -13.11 -15.49
CA GLU A 171 10.92 -13.92 -16.70
C GLU A 171 11.93 -13.42 -17.73
N SER A 172 12.88 -14.28 -18.11
CA SER A 172 13.93 -13.99 -19.10
C SER A 172 13.41 -13.94 -20.54
N GLN A 173 12.16 -14.32 -20.77
CA GLN A 173 11.47 -14.23 -22.06
C GLN A 173 10.16 -13.47 -21.86
N PRO A 174 9.83 -12.46 -22.69
CA PRO A 174 8.56 -11.76 -22.61
C PRO A 174 7.44 -12.68 -23.07
N VAL A 175 6.89 -13.48 -22.17
CA VAL A 175 5.75 -14.34 -22.50
C VAL A 175 4.46 -13.62 -22.12
N LEU A 176 3.80 -13.07 -23.14
CA LEU A 176 2.42 -12.55 -23.07
C LEU A 176 1.43 -13.54 -22.44
N SER A 177 1.79 -14.83 -22.34
CA SER A 177 0.98 -15.86 -21.70
C SER A 177 0.79 -15.67 -20.20
N HIS A 178 1.66 -14.93 -19.50
CA HIS A 178 1.48 -14.57 -18.08
C HIS A 178 0.81 -13.19 -17.88
N ALA A 179 0.67 -12.40 -18.95
CA ALA A 179 -0.18 -11.20 -18.96
C ALA A 179 -1.66 -11.56 -19.09
N VAL A 180 -1.95 -12.75 -19.63
CA VAL A 180 -3.15 -13.52 -19.31
C VAL A 180 -2.89 -14.19 -17.96
N PRO A 181 -3.79 -14.12 -16.97
CA PRO A 181 -3.52 -14.61 -15.63
C PRO A 181 -3.25 -16.12 -15.66
N VAL A 182 -1.98 -16.49 -15.54
CA VAL A 182 -1.58 -17.85 -15.21
C VAL A 182 -1.83 -18.02 -13.73
N GLU A 183 -2.93 -18.71 -13.46
CA GLU A 183 -3.11 -19.68 -12.38
C GLU A 183 -2.08 -19.53 -11.25
N ILE A 184 -2.39 -18.71 -10.26
CA ILE A 184 -1.97 -19.03 -8.90
C ILE A 184 -2.72 -20.34 -8.60
N PRO A 185 -2.07 -21.48 -8.33
CA PRO A 185 -2.77 -22.71 -7.98
C PRO A 185 -3.55 -22.48 -6.69
N CYS A 186 -4.82 -22.10 -6.84
CA CYS A 186 -5.80 -22.06 -5.79
C CYS A 186 -6.46 -23.45 -5.83
N PRO A 187 -6.27 -24.31 -4.82
CA PRO A 187 -6.58 -25.74 -4.93
C PRO A 187 -8.07 -26.11 -5.11
N TYR A 188 -8.98 -25.13 -5.28
CA TYR A 188 -10.42 -25.37 -5.14
C TYR A 188 -11.33 -24.48 -6.03
N SER A 189 -11.01 -24.22 -7.30
CA SER A 189 -12.01 -23.64 -8.20
C SER A 189 -12.03 -24.30 -9.57
N SER A 190 -13.16 -24.93 -9.87
CA SER A 190 -13.44 -25.61 -11.13
C SER A 190 -13.75 -24.59 -12.23
N THR A 191 -12.91 -24.57 -13.26
CA THR A 191 -13.23 -24.29 -14.68
C THR A 191 -13.96 -22.97 -14.99
N PHE A 192 -13.27 -22.02 -15.65
CA PHE A 192 -13.95 -20.94 -16.39
C PHE A 192 -13.40 -20.79 -17.82
N LEU A 193 -14.34 -20.64 -18.76
CA LEU A 193 -14.17 -20.67 -20.21
C LEU A 193 -13.59 -19.37 -20.76
N ILE A 194 -12.64 -19.52 -21.70
CA ILE A 194 -12.14 -18.46 -22.58
C ILE A 194 -13.25 -18.10 -23.58
N LEU A 195 -13.71 -16.84 -23.59
CA LEU A 195 -14.46 -16.31 -24.72
C LEU A 195 -13.48 -15.91 -25.84
N SER A 196 -13.56 -16.63 -26.95
CA SER A 196 -12.89 -16.35 -28.21
C SER A 196 -13.67 -15.31 -29.03
N THR A 197 -12.93 -14.33 -29.58
CA THR A 197 -13.11 -13.60 -30.86
C THR A 197 -14.45 -12.89 -31.13
N ASP A 198 -14.49 -11.55 -31.15
CA ASP A 198 -14.15 -10.69 -32.30
C ASP A 198 -14.46 -9.20 -31.99
N ALA A 199 -13.62 -8.31 -32.52
CA ALA A 199 -13.83 -6.86 -32.63
C ALA A 199 -13.96 -5.98 -31.36
N LEU A 200 -13.24 -6.31 -30.28
CA LEU A 200 -12.87 -5.31 -29.27
C LEU A 200 -11.35 -5.30 -29.13
N SER A 201 -10.75 -4.11 -29.19
CA SER A 201 -9.30 -3.88 -29.13
C SER A 201 -8.66 -4.83 -28.11
N THR A 202 -7.63 -5.56 -28.52
CA THR A 202 -6.88 -6.52 -27.69
C THR A 202 -6.45 -5.92 -26.34
N HIS A 203 -6.36 -4.59 -26.24
CA HIS A 203 -6.13 -3.85 -25.00
C HIS A 203 -7.29 -3.97 -24.00
N TYR A 204 -8.55 -3.90 -24.46
CA TYR A 204 -9.76 -3.98 -23.64
C TYR A 204 -9.94 -5.37 -23.02
N ILE A 205 -9.62 -6.43 -23.77
CA ILE A 205 -9.70 -7.82 -23.30
C ILE A 205 -8.65 -8.11 -22.22
N ILE A 206 -7.43 -7.56 -22.36
CA ILE A 206 -6.37 -7.71 -21.36
C ILE A 206 -6.70 -6.90 -20.10
N THR A 207 -7.19 -5.67 -20.24
CA THR A 207 -7.63 -4.86 -19.10
C THR A 207 -8.82 -5.49 -18.38
N LEU A 208 -9.81 -6.02 -19.11
CA LEU A 208 -10.93 -6.75 -18.51
C LEU A 208 -10.49 -8.07 -17.87
N ALA A 209 -9.57 -8.82 -18.47
CA ALA A 209 -9.05 -10.06 -17.87
C ALA A 209 -8.31 -9.75 -16.55
N LEU A 210 -7.43 -8.74 -16.53
CA LEU A 210 -6.74 -8.32 -15.31
C LEU A 210 -7.70 -7.74 -14.26
N LEU A 211 -8.74 -7.03 -14.69
CA LEU A 211 -9.79 -6.53 -13.78
C LEU A 211 -10.64 -7.68 -13.23
N VAL A 212 -10.97 -8.69 -14.04
CA VAL A 212 -11.72 -9.89 -13.62
C VAL A 212 -10.90 -10.74 -12.65
N ASP A 213 -9.58 -10.83 -12.82
CA ASP A 213 -8.72 -11.59 -11.92
C ASP A 213 -8.42 -10.85 -10.62
N VAL A 214 -8.20 -9.53 -10.67
CA VAL A 214 -8.10 -8.73 -9.44
C VAL A 214 -9.46 -8.69 -8.73
N PHE A 215 -10.58 -8.62 -9.47
CA PHE A 215 -11.93 -8.70 -8.90
C PHE A 215 -12.22 -10.08 -8.30
N SER A 216 -11.83 -11.18 -8.95
CA SER A 216 -12.03 -12.55 -8.46
C SER A 216 -11.14 -12.82 -7.24
N PHE A 217 -9.90 -12.34 -7.26
CA PHE A 217 -8.97 -12.43 -6.14
C PHE A 217 -9.43 -11.59 -4.93
N LEU A 218 -9.90 -10.36 -5.16
CA LEU A 218 -10.45 -9.50 -4.11
C LEU A 218 -11.82 -10.00 -3.62
N SER A 219 -12.65 -10.60 -4.48
CA SER A 219 -13.91 -11.26 -4.09
C SER A 219 -13.66 -12.45 -3.19
N TYR A 220 -12.68 -13.29 -3.54
CA TYR A 220 -12.26 -14.45 -2.75
C TYR A 220 -11.68 -14.02 -1.39
N LEU A 221 -10.77 -13.06 -1.41
CA LEU A 221 -10.20 -12.46 -0.23
C LEU A 221 -11.28 -11.81 0.65
N SER A 222 -12.28 -11.12 0.09
CA SER A 222 -13.43 -10.58 0.82
C SER A 222 -14.28 -11.67 1.49
N LEU A 223 -14.48 -12.80 0.79
CA LEU A 223 -15.29 -13.93 1.24
C LEU A 223 -14.60 -14.76 2.34
N HIS A 224 -13.27 -14.93 2.28
CA HIS A 224 -12.50 -15.82 3.17
C HIS A 224 -11.60 -15.12 4.19
N SER A 225 -11.34 -13.82 4.01
CA SER A 225 -10.64 -13.02 5.01
C SER A 225 -11.58 -12.71 6.18
N ARG A 226 -11.12 -13.02 7.39
CA ARG A 226 -11.68 -12.41 8.63
C ARG A 226 -11.19 -10.97 8.82
N SER A 227 -10.16 -10.55 8.08
CA SER A 227 -9.72 -9.16 8.06
C SER A 227 -10.70 -8.33 7.23
N THR A 228 -11.29 -7.37 7.91
CA THR A 228 -12.28 -6.42 7.40
C THR A 228 -11.69 -5.40 6.42
N GLU A 229 -10.37 -5.17 6.49
CA GLU A 229 -9.60 -4.30 5.58
C GLU A 229 -9.67 -4.80 4.12
N VAL A 230 -9.67 -6.12 3.96
CA VAL A 230 -9.73 -6.82 2.68
C VAL A 230 -11.08 -6.65 1.99
N ARG A 231 -12.15 -6.55 2.78
CA ARG A 231 -13.50 -6.27 2.27
C ARG A 231 -13.61 -4.82 1.80
N LEU A 232 -12.98 -3.89 2.52
CA LEU A 232 -12.93 -2.47 2.14
C LEU A 232 -12.18 -2.26 0.83
N LEU A 233 -11.08 -2.98 0.63
CA LEU A 233 -10.32 -3.01 -0.62
C LEU A 233 -11.13 -3.57 -1.79
N TYR A 234 -11.90 -4.64 -1.56
CA TYR A 234 -12.80 -5.17 -2.58
C TYR A 234 -13.88 -4.15 -2.97
N THR A 235 -14.48 -3.47 -1.99
CA THR A 235 -15.51 -2.44 -2.21
C THR A 235 -14.95 -1.20 -2.92
N LEU A 236 -13.74 -0.75 -2.54
CA LEU A 236 -13.06 0.35 -3.23
C LEU A 236 -12.68 -0.04 -4.66
N PHE A 237 -12.17 -1.25 -4.86
CA PHE A 237 -11.78 -1.73 -6.18
C PHE A 237 -12.99 -1.92 -7.11
N THR A 238 -14.11 -2.48 -6.61
CA THR A 238 -15.38 -2.56 -7.34
C THR A 238 -15.91 -1.18 -7.73
N VAL A 239 -15.89 -0.21 -6.81
CA VAL A 239 -16.34 1.17 -7.07
C VAL A 239 -15.46 1.86 -8.12
N ILE A 240 -14.13 1.72 -8.01
CA ILE A 240 -13.16 2.24 -9.00
C ILE A 240 -13.40 1.58 -10.37
N LEU A 241 -13.62 0.26 -10.41
CA LEU A 241 -13.96 -0.48 -11.64
C LEU A 241 -15.23 0.08 -12.30
N THR A 242 -16.30 0.25 -11.53
CA THR A 242 -17.56 0.79 -12.05
C THR A 242 -17.41 2.21 -12.57
N HIS A 243 -16.55 3.02 -11.96
CA HIS A 243 -16.28 4.38 -12.43
C HIS A 243 -15.43 4.41 -13.70
N VAL A 244 -14.40 3.57 -13.80
CA VAL A 244 -13.56 3.45 -15.01
C VAL A 244 -14.40 2.95 -16.19
N VAL A 245 -15.25 1.93 -15.97
CA VAL A 245 -16.17 1.41 -17.01
C VAL A 245 -17.26 2.45 -17.39
N SER A 246 -17.74 3.25 -16.44
CA SER A 246 -18.75 4.29 -16.71
C SER A 246 -18.18 5.54 -17.41
N CYS A 247 -16.93 5.92 -17.14
CA CYS A 247 -16.28 7.05 -17.80
C CYS A 247 -16.01 6.77 -19.29
N ASP A 248 -15.65 5.54 -19.66
CA ASP A 248 -15.44 5.17 -21.07
C ASP A 248 -16.75 5.02 -21.85
N SER A 249 -17.88 4.80 -21.16
CA SER A 249 -19.22 4.81 -21.77
C SER A 249 -19.67 6.20 -22.24
N CYS A 250 -18.98 7.26 -21.82
CA CYS A 250 -19.30 8.66 -22.16
C CYS A 250 -18.38 9.26 -23.25
N LEU A 251 -17.40 8.49 -23.74
CA LEU A 251 -16.45 8.91 -24.79
C LEU A 251 -16.72 8.24 -26.16
N GLY A 252 -17.85 7.54 -26.29
CA GLY A 252 -18.35 6.98 -27.55
C GLY A 252 -19.32 7.90 -28.29
#